data_AF-A0A085EQA8-F1
#
_entry.id   AF-A0A085EQA8-F1
#
_cell.length_a   1.000
_cell.length_b   1.000
_cell.length_c   1.000
_cell.angle_alpha   90.00
_cell.angle_beta   90.00
_cell.angle_gamma   90.00
#
_symmetry.space_group_name_H-M   'P 1'
#
loop_
_entity.id
_entity.type
_entity.pdbx_description
1 polymer ?
#
loop_
_entity_poly.entity_id
_entity_poly.type
_entity_poly.pdbx_seq_one_letter_code
_entity_poly.pdbx_strand_id
1 'polypeptide(L)'
;MIPFTFNDIEVGARLVEALARQASTLRGMPITHGDLLTLARSLHPKDEVLGRAVTVGIGPKLLFVEGFCAAHGYPNLASLAVERESARPRSGYQGDWESDRRAVAGVDWSAIDAQLPAYVEAMRAKVPPRFKPRKERPADVAWYAYYCSHREACEKLGPEDKQEIINQMMAGLDPETALGRVLAAKQESGGLA
;
A
#
# COMPACT_ATOMS: atom_id res chain seq x y z
N MET A 1 6.44 -2.46 15.01
CA MET A 1 5.74 -2.42 13.72
C MET A 1 4.43 -1.66 13.91
N ILE A 2 4.11 -0.69 13.05
CA ILE A 2 2.86 0.08 13.18
C ILE A 2 1.71 -0.79 12.62
N PRO A 3 0.56 -0.93 13.31
CA PRO A 3 -0.56 -1.74 12.83
C PRO A 3 -1.12 -1.24 11.49
N PHE A 4 -1.70 -2.13 10.68
CA PHE A 4 -2.44 -1.69 9.49
C PHE A 4 -3.59 -0.76 9.86
N THR A 5 -3.79 0.24 9.01
CA THR A 5 -4.99 1.08 9.02
C THR A 5 -6.03 0.51 8.06
N PHE A 6 -7.26 1.03 8.11
CA PHE A 6 -8.27 0.70 7.11
C PHE A 6 -7.79 1.01 5.69
N ASN A 7 -7.09 2.14 5.47
CA ASN A 7 -6.53 2.49 4.16
C ASN A 7 -5.47 1.47 3.67
N ASP A 8 -4.70 0.87 4.58
CA ASP A 8 -3.71 -0.15 4.21
C ASP A 8 -4.41 -1.44 3.76
N ILE A 9 -5.48 -1.82 4.46
CA ILE A 9 -6.28 -3.03 4.18
C ILE A 9 -7.10 -2.87 2.90
N GLU A 10 -7.87 -1.78 2.76
CA GLU A 10 -8.74 -1.58 1.60
C GLU A 10 -7.95 -1.54 0.30
N VAL A 11 -6.90 -0.72 0.26
CA VAL A 11 -6.06 -0.65 -0.94
C VAL A 11 -5.28 -1.95 -1.12
N GLY A 12 -4.72 -2.52 -0.05
CA GLY A 12 -4.00 -3.80 -0.08
C GLY A 12 -4.83 -4.94 -0.69
N ALA A 13 -6.12 -5.03 -0.38
CA ALA A 13 -7.03 -6.01 -1.00
C ALA A 13 -7.12 -5.82 -2.52
N ARG A 14 -7.26 -4.58 -2.99
CA ARG A 14 -7.27 -4.27 -4.44
C ARG A 14 -5.92 -4.56 -5.10
N LEU A 15 -4.82 -4.42 -4.36
CA LEU A 15 -3.50 -4.81 -4.85
C LEU A 15 -3.36 -6.33 -4.98
N VAL A 16 -3.95 -7.14 -4.09
CA VAL A 16 -4.00 -8.60 -4.25
C VAL A 16 -4.66 -8.98 -5.57
N GLU A 17 -5.84 -8.44 -5.83
CA GLU A 17 -6.60 -8.70 -7.07
C GLU A 17 -5.83 -8.27 -8.32
N ALA A 18 -5.23 -7.07 -8.30
CA ALA A 18 -4.44 -6.54 -9.41
C ALA A 18 -3.16 -7.36 -9.66
N LEU A 19 -2.43 -7.74 -8.62
CA LEU A 19 -1.20 -8.53 -8.73
C LEU A 19 -1.49 -9.96 -9.20
N ALA A 20 -2.57 -10.57 -8.75
CA ALA A 20 -3.02 -11.85 -9.26
C ALA A 20 -3.41 -11.78 -10.74
N ARG A 21 -4.12 -10.72 -11.15
CA ARG A 21 -4.43 -10.48 -12.56
C ARG A 21 -3.17 -10.32 -13.41
N GLN A 22 -2.17 -9.58 -12.91
CA GLN A 22 -0.85 -9.42 -13.53
C GLN A 22 -0.15 -10.78 -13.65
N ALA A 23 -0.09 -11.55 -12.57
CA ALA A 23 0.56 -12.85 -12.51
C ALA A 23 -0.04 -13.83 -13.54
N SER A 24 -1.37 -13.91 -13.62
CA SER A 24 -2.08 -14.79 -14.55
C SER A 24 -1.98 -14.33 -16.00
N THR A 25 -2.03 -13.03 -16.28
CA THR A 25 -2.08 -12.50 -17.65
C THR A 25 -0.69 -12.40 -18.29
N LEU A 26 0.31 -11.99 -17.50
CA LEU A 26 1.66 -11.71 -17.97
C LEU A 26 2.71 -12.66 -17.34
N ARG A 27 2.27 -13.81 -16.83
CA ARG A 27 3.12 -14.91 -16.31
C ARG A 27 4.22 -14.43 -15.34
N GLY A 28 3.83 -13.62 -14.36
CA GLY A 28 4.73 -13.10 -13.33
C GLY A 28 5.76 -12.08 -13.83
N MET A 29 5.46 -11.33 -14.91
CA MET A 29 6.23 -10.14 -15.23
C MET A 29 6.06 -9.07 -14.14
N PRO A 30 7.16 -8.41 -13.71
CA PRO A 30 7.09 -7.32 -12.74
C PRO A 30 6.22 -6.16 -13.22
N ILE A 31 5.68 -5.40 -12.27
CA ILE A 31 4.86 -4.22 -12.49
C ILE A 31 5.32 -3.09 -11.57
N THR A 32 5.43 -1.86 -12.09
CA THR A 32 5.86 -0.73 -11.25
C THR A 32 4.78 -0.35 -10.25
N HIS A 33 5.14 0.27 -9.13
CA HIS A 33 4.17 0.77 -8.15
C HIS A 33 3.07 1.65 -8.76
N GLY A 34 3.42 2.54 -9.68
CA GLY A 34 2.46 3.41 -10.37
C GLY A 34 1.54 2.66 -11.34
N ASP A 35 2.10 1.72 -12.10
CA ASP A 35 1.31 0.89 -13.02
C ASP A 35 0.40 -0.07 -12.25
N LEU A 36 0.83 -0.55 -11.09
CA LEU A 36 0.04 -1.39 -10.21
C LEU A 36 -1.20 -0.67 -9.68
N LEU A 37 -1.03 0.57 -9.19
CA LEU A 37 -2.16 1.41 -8.78
C LEU A 37 -3.09 1.69 -9.97
N THR A 38 -2.54 1.89 -11.16
CA THR A 38 -3.32 2.09 -12.39
C THR A 38 -4.13 0.85 -12.75
N LEU A 39 -3.53 -0.33 -12.71
CA LEU A 39 -4.20 -1.61 -12.94
C LEU A 39 -5.31 -1.82 -11.91
N ALA A 40 -5.02 -1.64 -10.62
CA ALA A 40 -6.03 -1.77 -9.57
C ALA A 40 -7.21 -0.82 -9.81
N ARG A 41 -6.97 0.46 -10.14
CA ARG A 41 -8.05 1.42 -10.43
C ARG A 41 -8.88 1.02 -11.65
N SER A 42 -8.27 0.41 -12.66
CA SER A 42 -9.00 -0.08 -13.83
C SER A 42 -9.96 -1.23 -13.48
N LEU A 43 -9.62 -2.05 -12.50
CA LEU A 43 -10.48 -3.13 -11.98
C LEU A 43 -11.58 -2.58 -11.04
N HIS A 44 -11.32 -1.46 -10.36
CA HIS A 44 -12.23 -0.87 -9.39
C HIS A 44 -12.46 0.63 -9.62
N PRO A 45 -13.07 1.04 -10.75
CA PRO A 45 -13.15 2.44 -11.16
C PRO A 45 -14.01 3.33 -10.25
N LYS A 46 -14.80 2.73 -9.34
CA LYS A 46 -15.67 3.44 -8.39
C LYS A 46 -15.15 3.41 -6.95
N ASP A 47 -13.97 2.82 -6.72
CA ASP A 47 -13.37 2.75 -5.39
C ASP A 47 -12.63 4.05 -5.09
N GLU A 48 -13.26 4.93 -4.32
CA GLU A 48 -12.71 6.24 -3.97
C GLU A 48 -11.44 6.15 -3.11
N VAL A 49 -11.31 5.11 -2.28
CA VAL A 49 -10.13 4.92 -1.44
C VAL A 49 -8.93 4.60 -2.32
N LEU A 50 -9.12 3.70 -3.28
CA LEU A 50 -8.12 3.38 -4.29
C LEU A 50 -7.84 4.55 -5.25
N GLY A 51 -8.87 5.34 -5.58
CA GLY A 51 -8.75 6.54 -6.40
C GLY A 51 -7.78 7.58 -5.82
N ARG A 52 -7.71 7.68 -4.49
CA ARG A 52 -6.79 8.59 -3.77
C ARG A 52 -5.44 7.98 -3.39
N ALA A 53 -5.25 6.66 -3.57
CA ALA A 53 -4.00 6.00 -3.20
C ALA A 53 -2.83 6.55 -4.03
N VAL A 54 -1.66 6.73 -3.42
CA VAL A 54 -0.44 7.23 -4.07
C VAL A 54 0.74 6.29 -3.83
N THR A 55 1.82 6.46 -4.59
CA THR A 55 2.96 5.53 -4.57
C THR A 55 3.73 5.56 -3.24
N VAL A 56 3.89 6.74 -2.65
CA VAL A 56 4.55 6.95 -1.35
C VAL A 56 3.99 6.07 -0.23
N GLY A 57 2.70 5.74 -0.25
CA GLY A 57 2.03 4.93 0.76
C GLY A 57 1.97 3.43 0.46
N ILE A 58 2.65 2.94 -0.59
CA ILE A 58 2.42 1.58 -1.10
C ILE A 58 3.02 0.49 -0.22
N GLY A 59 4.09 0.78 0.55
CA GLY A 59 4.80 -0.21 1.37
C GLY A 59 3.90 -1.01 2.32
N PRO A 60 3.15 -0.37 3.25
CA PRO A 60 2.21 -1.07 4.12
C PRO A 60 1.13 -1.87 3.37
N LYS A 61 0.72 -1.41 2.18
CA LYS A 61 -0.28 -2.08 1.35
C LYS A 61 0.28 -3.36 0.73
N LEU A 62 1.56 -3.34 0.33
CA LEU A 62 2.28 -4.54 -0.11
C LEU A 62 2.57 -5.51 1.05
N LEU A 63 2.81 -5.01 2.27
CA LEU A 63 2.90 -5.87 3.46
C LEU A 63 1.57 -6.58 3.75
N PHE A 64 0.42 -5.95 3.46
CA PHE A 64 -0.88 -6.63 3.54
C PHE A 64 -0.96 -7.78 2.52
N VAL A 65 -0.51 -7.56 1.28
CA VAL A 65 -0.45 -8.59 0.23
C VAL A 65 0.46 -9.75 0.65
N GLU A 66 1.65 -9.45 1.15
CA GLU A 66 2.59 -10.45 1.67
C GLU A 66 1.97 -11.28 2.79
N GLY A 67 1.29 -10.63 3.75
CA GLY A 67 0.59 -11.29 4.83
C GLY A 67 -0.55 -12.20 4.35
N PHE A 68 -1.30 -11.77 3.32
CA PHE A 68 -2.34 -12.59 2.69
C PHE A 68 -1.72 -13.85 2.08
N CYS A 69 -0.67 -13.70 1.26
CA CYS A 69 0.01 -14.85 0.65
C CYS A 69 0.53 -15.83 1.72
N ALA A 70 1.19 -15.31 2.76
CA ALA A 70 1.71 -16.13 3.85
C ALA A 70 0.61 -16.88 4.62
N ALA A 71 -0.53 -16.24 4.88
CA ALA A 71 -1.65 -16.86 5.60
C ALA A 71 -2.31 -18.03 4.84
N HIS A 72 -2.20 -18.03 3.51
CA HIS A 72 -2.82 -19.01 2.63
C HIS A 72 -1.82 -19.95 1.95
N GLY A 73 -0.52 -19.86 2.29
CA GLY A 73 0.53 -20.71 1.72
C GLY A 73 0.86 -20.41 0.25
N TYR A 74 0.56 -19.21 -0.22
CA TYR A 74 0.89 -18.76 -1.58
C TYR A 74 2.30 -18.15 -1.64
N PRO A 75 2.97 -18.21 -2.80
CA PRO A 75 4.19 -17.43 -3.03
C PRO A 75 3.87 -15.94 -2.94
N ASN A 76 4.88 -15.14 -2.57
CA ASN A 76 4.70 -13.72 -2.30
C ASN A 76 4.35 -12.93 -3.57
N LEU A 77 3.06 -12.58 -3.75
CA LEU A 77 2.59 -11.75 -4.86
C LEU A 77 3.24 -10.35 -4.88
N ALA A 78 3.58 -9.81 -3.70
CA ALA A 78 4.20 -8.50 -3.60
C ALA A 78 5.59 -8.46 -4.27
N SER A 79 6.21 -9.62 -4.55
CA SER A 79 7.47 -9.72 -5.30
C SER A 79 7.37 -9.21 -6.75
N LEU A 80 6.16 -9.14 -7.33
CA LEU A 80 5.96 -8.56 -8.66
C LEU A 80 5.98 -7.03 -8.65
N ALA A 81 5.71 -6.39 -7.49
CA ALA A 81 5.71 -4.95 -7.37
C ALA A 81 7.15 -4.42 -7.25
N VAL A 82 7.55 -3.56 -8.19
CA VAL A 82 8.93 -3.05 -8.27
C VAL A 82 8.98 -1.53 -8.31
N GLU A 83 10.12 -0.98 -7.87
CA GLU A 83 10.44 0.41 -8.07
C GLU A 83 10.70 0.70 -9.54
N ARG A 84 10.24 1.86 -10.01
CA ARG A 84 10.34 2.23 -11.44
C ARG A 84 11.78 2.35 -11.91
N GLU A 85 12.65 2.93 -11.08
CA GLU A 85 14.03 3.27 -11.45
C GLU A 85 14.94 2.04 -11.49
N SER A 86 14.81 1.16 -10.50
CA SER A 86 15.68 -0.01 -10.37
C SER A 86 15.13 -1.25 -11.09
N ALA A 87 13.84 -1.27 -11.43
CA ALA A 87 13.13 -2.48 -11.88
C ALA A 87 13.37 -3.67 -10.93
N ARG A 88 13.51 -3.37 -9.64
CA ARG A 88 13.69 -4.31 -8.54
C ARG A 88 12.71 -3.97 -7.42
N PRO A 89 12.39 -4.95 -6.55
CA PRO A 89 11.65 -4.65 -5.32
C PRO A 89 12.37 -3.58 -4.48
N ARG A 90 11.64 -3.01 -3.52
CA ARG A 90 12.21 -2.05 -2.56
C ARG A 90 13.47 -2.60 -1.88
N SER A 91 14.37 -1.70 -1.47
CA SER A 91 15.65 -2.01 -0.81
C SER A 91 15.54 -2.96 0.39
N GLY A 92 14.39 -2.99 1.06
CA GLY A 92 14.09 -3.87 2.19
C GLY A 92 13.48 -5.24 1.87
N TYR A 93 13.34 -5.62 0.60
CA TYR A 93 12.80 -6.93 0.22
C TYR A 93 13.63 -8.08 0.80
N GLN A 94 12.97 -9.03 1.45
CA GLN A 94 13.60 -10.21 2.02
C GLN A 94 13.31 -11.42 1.14
N GLY A 95 14.35 -12.18 0.78
CA GLY A 95 14.23 -13.40 -0.04
C GLY A 95 14.90 -13.31 -1.41
N ASP A 96 14.80 -14.40 -2.18
CA ASP A 96 15.27 -14.46 -3.57
C ASP A 96 14.14 -14.01 -4.50
N TRP A 97 14.20 -12.73 -4.89
CA TRP A 97 13.21 -12.11 -5.76
C TRP A 97 12.97 -12.87 -7.07
N GLU A 98 14.03 -13.41 -7.71
CA GLU A 98 13.85 -14.13 -8.97
C GLU A 98 13.17 -15.47 -8.77
N SER A 99 13.47 -16.15 -7.65
CA SER A 99 12.77 -17.38 -7.25
C SER A 99 11.30 -17.11 -6.94
N ASP A 100 11.01 -16.08 -6.13
CA ASP A 100 9.65 -15.73 -5.74
C ASP A 100 8.80 -15.33 -6.96
N ARG A 101 9.37 -14.54 -7.86
CA ARG A 101 8.72 -14.14 -9.12
C ARG A 101 8.37 -15.35 -9.99
N ARG A 102 9.27 -16.33 -10.11
CA ARG A 102 9.00 -17.58 -10.85
C ARG A 102 7.95 -18.42 -10.16
N ALA A 103 7.98 -18.51 -8.83
CA ALA A 103 6.97 -19.24 -8.07
C ALA A 103 5.58 -18.63 -8.28
N VAL A 104 5.47 -17.29 -8.23
CA VAL A 104 4.22 -16.57 -8.51
C VAL A 104 3.67 -16.87 -9.90
N ALA A 105 4.53 -16.97 -10.91
CA ALA A 105 4.14 -17.28 -12.28
C ALA A 105 3.57 -18.71 -12.46
N GLY A 106 3.88 -19.64 -11.54
CA GLY A 106 3.47 -21.03 -11.60
C GLY A 106 2.18 -21.36 -10.86
N VAL A 107 1.59 -20.40 -10.14
CA VAL A 107 0.38 -20.60 -9.33
C VAL A 107 -0.88 -20.27 -10.12
N ASP A 108 -1.93 -21.07 -9.93
CA ASP A 108 -3.28 -20.70 -10.32
C ASP A 108 -3.90 -19.78 -9.27
N TRP A 109 -4.12 -18.52 -9.66
CA TRP A 109 -4.66 -17.48 -8.79
C TRP A 109 -6.19 -17.45 -8.72
N SER A 110 -6.90 -18.37 -9.39
CA SER A 110 -8.37 -18.40 -9.43
C SER A 110 -9.04 -18.56 -8.05
N ALA A 111 -8.33 -19.13 -7.07
CA ALA A 111 -8.88 -19.42 -5.74
C ALA A 111 -8.87 -18.22 -4.77
N ILE A 112 -8.18 -17.12 -5.09
CA ILE A 112 -8.00 -16.02 -4.14
C ILE A 112 -9.29 -15.25 -3.85
N ASP A 113 -10.19 -15.16 -4.83
CA ASP A 113 -11.43 -14.38 -4.73
C ASP A 113 -12.33 -14.91 -3.60
N ALA A 114 -12.29 -16.23 -3.36
CA ALA A 114 -13.03 -16.87 -2.27
C ALA A 114 -12.42 -16.63 -0.88
N GLN A 115 -11.10 -16.38 -0.80
CA GLN A 115 -10.36 -16.31 0.46
C GLN A 115 -10.15 -14.88 0.94
N LEU A 116 -9.96 -13.95 0.00
CA LEU A 116 -9.62 -12.56 0.29
C LEU A 116 -10.65 -11.85 1.18
N PRO A 117 -11.99 -11.99 1.00
CA PRO A 117 -12.96 -11.32 1.85
C PRO A 117 -12.82 -11.70 3.34
N ALA A 118 -12.63 -12.99 3.64
CA ALA A 118 -12.47 -13.46 5.01
C ALA A 118 -11.17 -12.93 5.64
N TYR A 119 -10.08 -12.88 4.86
CA TYR A 119 -8.82 -12.30 5.32
C TYR A 119 -8.94 -10.79 5.59
N VAL A 120 -9.61 -10.04 4.70
CA VAL A 120 -9.89 -8.61 4.89
C VAL A 120 -10.64 -8.36 6.19
N GLU A 121 -11.71 -9.10 6.46
CA GLU A 121 -12.47 -8.97 7.71
C GLU A 121 -11.62 -9.29 8.95
N ALA A 122 -10.81 -10.35 8.88
CA ALA A 122 -9.89 -10.72 9.96
C ALA A 122 -8.84 -9.62 10.23
N MET A 123 -8.39 -8.91 9.20
CA MET A 123 -7.45 -7.80 9.36
C MET A 123 -8.13 -6.51 9.83
N ARG A 124 -9.36 -6.22 9.38
CA ARG A 124 -10.17 -5.10 9.89
C ARG A 124 -10.42 -5.24 11.39
N ALA A 125 -10.69 -6.45 11.87
CA ALA A 125 -10.88 -6.73 13.29
C ALA A 125 -9.62 -6.47 14.15
N LYS A 126 -8.43 -6.45 13.55
CA LYS A 126 -7.15 -6.13 14.23
C LYS A 126 -6.81 -4.65 14.21
N VAL A 127 -7.56 -3.82 13.47
CA VAL A 127 -7.32 -2.37 13.45
C VAL A 127 -7.60 -1.80 14.84
N PRO A 128 -6.65 -1.03 15.43
CA PRO A 128 -6.84 -0.47 16.76
C PRO A 128 -8.13 0.35 16.87
N PRO A 129 -8.99 0.14 17.89
CA PRO A 129 -10.24 0.90 18.06
C PRO A 129 -10.06 2.42 18.18
N ARG A 130 -8.84 2.86 18.52
CA ARG A 130 -8.46 4.29 18.57
C ARG A 130 -8.36 4.94 17.19
N PHE A 131 -8.20 4.16 16.12
CA PHE A 131 -8.17 4.67 14.75
C PHE A 131 -9.60 4.97 14.33
N LYS A 132 -10.05 6.20 14.61
CA LYS A 132 -11.37 6.69 14.23
C LYS A 132 -11.30 7.35 12.85
N PRO A 133 -11.93 6.79 11.81
CA PRO A 133 -11.87 7.36 10.48
C PRO A 133 -12.37 8.81 10.45
N ARG A 134 -11.73 9.63 9.63
CA ARG A 134 -12.13 11.03 9.40
C ARG A 134 -12.57 11.20 7.95
N LYS A 135 -13.50 12.13 7.73
CA LYS A 135 -13.76 12.63 6.37
C LYS A 135 -12.55 13.41 5.86
N GLU A 136 -12.42 13.49 4.54
CA GLU A 136 -11.29 14.14 3.87
C GLU A 136 -11.13 15.61 4.28
N ARG A 137 -12.19 16.41 4.23
CA ARG A 137 -12.11 17.85 4.55
C ARG A 137 -11.64 18.11 5.99
N PRO A 138 -12.17 17.44 7.03
CA PRO A 138 -11.60 17.51 8.38
C PRO A 138 -10.14 17.07 8.48
N ALA A 139 -9.73 16.04 7.73
CA ALA A 139 -8.33 15.59 7.71
C ALA A 139 -7.41 16.67 7.09
N ASP A 140 -7.80 17.28 5.97
CA ASP A 140 -7.06 18.36 5.31
C ASP A 140 -6.92 19.60 6.21
N VAL A 141 -7.99 19.99 6.91
CA VAL A 141 -7.95 21.11 7.87
C VAL A 141 -7.02 20.79 9.05
N ALA A 142 -7.12 19.60 9.62
CA ALA A 142 -6.25 19.19 10.73
C ALA A 142 -4.78 19.09 10.31
N TRP A 143 -4.51 18.61 9.09
CA TRP A 143 -3.17 18.58 8.52
C TRP A 143 -2.61 19.99 8.32
N TYR A 144 -3.41 20.92 7.78
CA TYR A 144 -2.98 22.30 7.60
C TYR A 144 -2.61 22.97 8.93
N ALA A 145 -3.41 22.75 9.99
CA ALA A 145 -3.10 23.24 11.32
C ALA A 145 -1.77 22.69 11.85
N TYR A 146 -1.53 21.38 11.67
CA TYR A 146 -0.27 20.73 12.05
C TYR A 146 0.92 21.25 11.23
N TYR A 147 0.77 21.39 9.91
CA TYR A 147 1.79 21.93 9.02
C TYR A 147 2.23 23.34 9.44
N CYS A 148 1.27 24.21 9.80
CA CYS A 148 1.57 25.57 10.24
C CYS A 148 2.41 25.61 11.52
N SER A 149 2.25 24.66 12.43
CA SER A 149 3.04 24.56 13.66
C SER A 149 4.35 23.76 13.52
N HIS A 150 4.53 23.00 12.43
CA HIS A 150 5.67 22.10 12.21
C HIS A 150 6.31 22.29 10.82
N ARG A 151 6.40 23.53 10.34
CA ARG A 151 6.85 23.83 8.97
C ARG A 151 8.20 23.22 8.61
N GLU A 152 9.16 23.28 9.53
CA GLU A 152 10.51 22.76 9.32
C GLU A 152 10.49 21.24 9.06
N ALA A 153 9.72 20.47 9.83
CA ALA A 153 9.55 19.03 9.63
C ALA A 153 8.82 18.68 8.31
N CYS A 154 8.15 19.66 7.69
CA CYS A 154 7.34 19.47 6.50
C CYS A 154 7.96 20.07 5.22
N GLU A 155 9.17 20.65 5.29
CA GLU A 155 9.76 21.43 4.19
C GLU A 155 9.95 20.63 2.90
N LYS A 156 10.25 19.33 3.02
CA LYS A 156 10.53 18.43 1.89
C LYS A 156 9.33 17.60 1.43
N LEU A 157 8.11 18.00 1.80
CA LEU A 157 6.90 17.28 1.42
C LEU A 157 6.37 17.75 0.06
N GLY A 158 6.16 16.81 -0.85
CA GLY A 158 5.50 17.04 -2.13
C GLY A 158 3.97 16.80 -2.07
N PRO A 159 3.27 16.97 -3.21
CA PRO A 159 1.84 16.74 -3.29
C PRO A 159 1.40 15.31 -2.95
N GLU A 160 2.14 14.29 -3.41
CA GLU A 160 1.82 12.88 -3.07
C GLU A 160 2.04 12.60 -1.58
N ASP A 161 3.09 13.17 -0.98
CA ASP A 161 3.34 13.06 0.45
C ASP A 161 2.16 13.61 1.26
N LYS A 162 1.69 14.82 0.89
CA LYS A 162 0.49 15.41 1.49
C LYS A 162 -0.70 14.47 1.31
N GLN A 163 -0.96 13.99 0.10
CA GLN A 163 -2.13 13.14 -0.17
C GLN A 163 -2.10 11.87 0.69
N GLU A 164 -0.93 11.23 0.85
CA GLU A 164 -0.82 10.04 1.70
C GLU A 164 -1.03 10.36 3.18
N ILE A 165 -0.50 11.48 3.67
CA ILE A 165 -0.77 11.92 5.05
C ILE A 165 -2.27 12.10 5.27
N ILE A 166 -2.98 12.72 4.33
CA ILE A 166 -4.44 12.87 4.39
C ILE A 166 -5.13 11.50 4.39
N ASN A 167 -4.73 10.58 3.51
CA ASN A 167 -5.29 9.22 3.46
C ASN A 167 -5.12 8.48 4.79
N GLN A 168 -3.94 8.59 5.40
CA GLN A 168 -3.62 7.99 6.71
C GLN A 168 -4.43 8.63 7.84
N MET A 169 -4.62 9.95 7.81
CA MET A 169 -5.46 10.66 8.77
C MET A 169 -6.96 10.34 8.61
N MET A 170 -7.42 10.14 7.37
CA MET A 170 -8.76 9.63 7.08
C MET A 170 -8.94 8.20 7.60
N ALA A 171 -7.87 7.42 7.64
CA ALA A 171 -7.85 6.08 8.23
C ALA A 171 -7.72 6.08 9.77
N GLY A 172 -7.65 7.26 10.39
CA GLY A 172 -7.72 7.45 11.84
C GLY A 172 -6.38 7.71 12.53
N LEU A 173 -5.28 7.92 11.79
CA LEU A 173 -4.01 8.34 12.39
C LEU A 173 -4.03 9.82 12.77
N ASP A 174 -3.27 10.18 13.80
CA ASP A 174 -2.92 11.57 14.09
C ASP A 174 -1.88 12.11 13.07
N PRO A 175 -1.79 13.45 12.90
CA PRO A 175 -0.91 14.06 11.91
C PRO A 175 0.57 13.69 12.06
N GLU A 176 1.06 13.60 13.30
CA GLU A 176 2.47 13.28 13.59
C GLU A 176 2.81 11.85 13.16
N THR A 177 1.97 10.88 13.55
CA THR A 177 2.15 9.48 13.15
C THR A 177 2.01 9.30 11.64
N ALA A 178 1.07 10.01 11.00
CA ALA A 178 0.89 9.98 9.56
C ALA A 178 2.11 10.54 8.81
N LEU A 179 2.65 11.68 9.27
CA LEU A 179 3.90 12.25 8.74
C LEU A 179 5.08 11.27 8.92
N GLY A 180 5.23 10.68 10.10
CA GLY A 180 6.30 9.73 10.37
C GLY A 180 6.29 8.53 9.43
N ARG A 181 5.11 8.01 9.05
CA ARG A 181 4.98 6.95 8.05
C ARG A 181 5.46 7.38 6.67
N VAL A 182 5.07 8.57 6.22
CA VAL A 182 5.48 9.09 4.90
C VAL A 182 6.99 9.34 4.85
N LEU A 183 7.56 9.93 5.90
CA LEU A 183 9.02 10.13 5.97
C LEU A 183 9.79 8.80 5.96
N ALA A 184 9.30 7.78 6.67
CA ALA A 184 9.90 6.44 6.63
C ALA A 184 9.84 5.83 5.23
N ALA A 185 8.69 5.94 4.53
CA ALA A 185 8.56 5.43 3.16
C ALA A 185 9.54 6.12 2.19
N LYS A 186 9.73 7.44 2.30
CA LYS A 186 10.71 8.18 1.49
C LYS A 186 12.14 7.74 1.75
N GLN A 187 12.48 7.34 2.97
CA GLN A 187 13.81 6.81 3.29
C GLN A 187 14.03 5.43 2.65
N GLU A 188 12.99 4.58 2.64
CA GLU A 188 13.06 3.22 2.08
C GLU A 188 13.17 3.18 0.55
N SER A 189 12.49 4.09 -0.16
CA SER A 189 12.52 4.17 -1.63
C SER A 189 13.78 4.86 -2.19
N GLY A 190 14.75 5.21 -1.33
CA GLY A 190 15.95 5.95 -1.71
C GLY A 190 15.69 7.44 -1.70
N GLY A 191 16.19 8.12 -0.67
CA GLY A 191 16.02 9.56 -0.50
C GLY A 191 16.52 10.34 -1.72
N LEU A 192 15.57 10.87 -2.49
CA LEU A 192 15.81 12.02 -3.36
C LEU A 192 16.03 13.23 -2.45
N ALA A 193 17.31 13.56 -2.27
CA ALA A 193 17.74 14.93 -2.00
C ALA A 193 17.47 15.79 -3.24
#